data_AF-A0A832AMH8-F1
#
_entry.id   AF-A0A832AMH8-F1
#
_cell.length_a   1.000
_cell.length_b   1.000
_cell.length_c   1.000
_cell.angle_alpha   90.00
_cell.angle_beta   90.00
_cell.angle_gamma   90.00
#
_symmetry.space_group_name_H-M   'P 1'
#
loop_
_entity.id
_entity.type
_entity.pdbx_description
1 polymer ?
#
loop_
_entity_poly.entity_id
_entity_poly.type
_entity_poly.pdbx_seq_one_letter_code
_entity_poly.pdbx_strand_id
1 'polypeptide(L)'
;SIMVVFGMVFNRINVGGLTMMGITGDSYFPSWMEISISAGVLSAAVLLFLFAVEKFHVWETSPRHPEAEPTSRPHFDRASQVWLGAPSVAGRTKYSLAFLFSFAVAVAIIPGNDINSKGAVSVPTMAARGGDTLYIDGNRDLYGVAFKHEMHISQNGQKQSCALCHHMNIPMDKQSGCYRCHKLMYQESDAFGHQWHSSPRGGNIACVQCHEEGQERTAASAKKCDRCHRDLLPEGARIKYERNIAPSYVDAMHRLCVDCHKEKALTLEGKEDLARCARCHETVPPEYMSPEAPVFGNKPYFNRVMMPGAESLLKADD
;
A
#
# COMPACT_ATOMS: atom_id res chain seq x y z
N SER A 1 -22.02 -25.59 26.49
CA SER A 1 -20.86 -25.05 25.74
C SER A 1 -20.94 -23.54 25.49
N ILE A 2 -22.06 -22.99 25.01
CA ILE A 2 -22.23 -21.54 24.76
C ILE A 2 -21.91 -20.67 26.00
N MET A 3 -22.42 -21.03 27.19
CA MET A 3 -22.15 -20.24 28.41
C MET A 3 -20.67 -20.20 28.83
N VAL A 4 -19.88 -21.23 28.50
CA VAL A 4 -18.44 -21.29 28.84
C VAL A 4 -17.65 -20.35 27.94
N VAL A 5 -17.96 -20.34 26.64
CA VAL A 5 -17.35 -19.43 25.66
C VAL A 5 -17.69 -17.99 25.99
N PHE A 6 -18.97 -17.69 26.25
CA PHE A 6 -19.38 -16.37 26.71
C PHE A 6 -18.70 -15.97 28.02
N GLY A 7 -18.61 -16.88 28.99
CA GLY A 7 -17.91 -16.63 30.25
C GLY A 7 -16.43 -16.28 30.08
N MET A 8 -15.70 -16.98 29.21
CA MET A 8 -14.29 -16.66 28.94
C MET A 8 -14.11 -15.33 28.20
N VAL A 9 -14.97 -15.05 27.20
CA VAL A 9 -14.92 -13.78 26.46
C VAL A 9 -15.22 -12.60 27.37
N PHE A 10 -16.29 -12.69 28.19
CA PHE A 10 -16.61 -11.66 29.17
C PHE A 10 -15.56 -11.53 30.26
N ASN A 11 -14.93 -12.63 30.70
CA ASN A 11 -13.83 -12.55 31.66
C ASN A 11 -12.63 -11.78 31.08
N ARG A 12 -12.27 -12.02 29.81
CA ARG A 12 -11.19 -11.28 29.14
C ARG A 12 -11.52 -9.79 28.97
N ILE A 13 -12.77 -9.47 28.60
CA ILE A 13 -13.26 -8.08 28.51
C ILE A 13 -13.25 -7.41 29.88
N ASN A 14 -13.66 -8.12 30.94
CA ASN A 14 -13.70 -7.60 32.30
C ASN A 14 -12.29 -7.31 32.82
N VAL A 15 -11.36 -8.25 32.68
CA VAL A 15 -9.97 -8.07 33.17
C VAL A 15 -9.24 -6.98 32.39
N GLY A 16 -9.42 -6.90 31.06
CA GLY A 16 -8.79 -5.85 30.23
C GLY A 16 -9.45 -4.47 30.38
N GLY A 17 -10.77 -4.42 30.52
CA GLY A 17 -11.52 -3.17 30.70
C GLY A 17 -11.31 -2.54 32.07
N LEU A 18 -11.30 -3.34 33.14
CA LEU A 18 -11.07 -2.85 34.50
C LEU A 18 -9.64 -2.34 34.71
N THR A 19 -8.63 -2.94 34.06
CA THR A 19 -7.24 -2.48 34.17
C THR A 19 -6.99 -1.16 33.41
N MET A 20 -7.69 -0.91 32.30
CA MET A 20 -7.58 0.34 31.55
C MET A 20 -8.34 1.49 32.23
N MET A 21 -9.54 1.25 32.78
CA MET A 21 -10.30 2.25 33.54
C MET A 21 -9.52 2.80 34.74
N GLY A 22 -8.72 1.97 35.41
CA GLY A 22 -7.89 2.39 36.54
C GLY A 22 -6.71 3.31 36.18
N ILE A 23 -6.32 3.40 34.90
CA ILE A 23 -5.13 4.13 34.45
C ILE A 23 -5.47 5.37 33.62
N THR A 24 -6.50 5.31 32.76
CA THR A 24 -6.81 6.40 31.82
C THR A 24 -8.11 7.15 32.11
N GLY A 25 -8.98 6.64 32.99
CA GLY A 25 -10.27 7.26 33.31
C GLY A 25 -11.32 7.17 32.21
N ASP A 26 -10.99 6.60 31.05
CA ASP A 26 -11.91 6.43 29.92
C ASP A 26 -12.70 5.11 30.02
N SER A 27 -13.99 5.18 29.69
CA SER A 27 -14.83 3.98 29.57
C SER A 27 -14.52 3.23 28.28
N TYR A 28 -13.85 2.08 28.39
CA TYR A 28 -13.60 1.18 27.27
C TYR A 28 -14.84 0.32 26.98
N PHE A 29 -15.29 0.35 25.73
CA PHE A 29 -16.30 -0.57 25.19
C PHE A 29 -15.71 -1.29 23.98
N PRO A 30 -15.60 -2.62 24.00
CA PRO A 30 -14.94 -3.36 22.93
C PRO A 30 -15.73 -3.22 21.63
N SER A 31 -15.00 -3.06 20.53
CA SER A 31 -15.63 -3.09 19.21
C SER A 31 -16.12 -4.51 18.88
N TRP A 32 -17.12 -4.61 18.01
CA TRP A 32 -17.59 -5.90 17.50
C TRP A 32 -16.46 -6.74 16.88
N MET A 33 -15.48 -6.08 16.25
CA MET A 33 -14.30 -6.75 15.68
C MET A 33 -13.38 -7.33 16.75
N GLU A 34 -13.17 -6.64 17.87
CA GLU A 34 -12.37 -7.17 18.98
C GLU A 34 -13.03 -8.40 19.62
N ILE A 35 -14.36 -8.39 19.75
CA ILE A 35 -15.14 -9.55 20.22
C ILE A 35 -14.98 -10.72 19.24
N SER A 36 -15.14 -10.45 17.94
CA SER A 36 -15.06 -11.47 16.88
C SER A 36 -13.67 -12.09 16.79
N ILE A 37 -12.60 -11.28 16.82
CA ILE A 37 -11.22 -11.75 16.82
C ILE A 37 -10.92 -12.57 18.08
N SER A 38 -11.40 -12.12 19.25
CA SER A 38 -11.20 -12.85 20.51
C SER A 38 -11.88 -14.22 20.51
N ALA A 39 -13.12 -14.29 20.00
CA ALA A 39 -13.83 -15.55 19.83
C ALA A 39 -13.14 -16.48 18.82
N GLY A 40 -12.61 -15.93 17.72
CA GLY A 40 -11.85 -16.66 16.71
C GLY A 40 -10.57 -17.27 17.27
N VAL A 41 -9.75 -16.49 17.98
CA VAL A 41 -8.50 -16.97 18.61
C VAL A 41 -8.77 -18.06 19.64
N LEU A 42 -9.78 -17.88 20.50
CA LEU A 42 -10.16 -18.88 21.50
C LEU A 42 -10.62 -20.19 20.83
N SER A 43 -11.44 -20.08 19.78
CA SER A 43 -11.92 -21.23 19.02
C SER A 43 -10.75 -21.99 18.35
N ALA A 44 -9.80 -21.26 17.77
CA ALA A 44 -8.60 -21.86 17.17
C ALA A 44 -7.73 -22.58 18.21
N ALA A 45 -7.53 -21.99 19.40
CA ALA A 45 -6.77 -22.61 20.48
C ALA A 45 -7.43 -23.91 20.97
N VAL A 46 -8.76 -23.94 21.11
CA VAL A 46 -9.51 -25.14 21.49
C VAL A 46 -9.40 -26.22 20.41
N LEU A 47 -9.50 -25.85 19.13
CA LEU A 47 -9.34 -26.80 18.03
C LEU A 47 -7.93 -27.40 17.97
N LEU A 48 -6.89 -26.58 18.19
CA LEU A 48 -5.51 -27.04 18.27
C LEU A 48 -5.30 -27.99 19.46
N PHE A 49 -5.88 -27.69 20.62
CA PHE A 49 -5.85 -28.59 21.78
C PHE A 49 -6.52 -29.93 21.47
N LEU A 50 -7.72 -29.92 20.88
CA LEU A 50 -8.44 -31.14 20.51
C LEU A 50 -7.66 -31.96 19.47
N PHE A 51 -7.08 -31.29 18.47
CA PHE A 51 -6.21 -31.93 17.48
C PHE A 51 -5.00 -32.59 18.14
N ALA A 52 -4.37 -31.93 19.11
CA ALA A 52 -3.24 -32.49 19.83
C ALA A 52 -3.65 -33.72 20.67
N VAL A 53 -4.78 -33.65 21.38
CA VAL A 53 -5.32 -34.79 22.12
C VAL A 53 -5.61 -35.98 21.20
N GLU A 54 -6.19 -35.73 20.03
CA GLU A 54 -6.53 -36.77 19.05
C GLU A 54 -5.30 -37.39 18.37
N LYS A 55 -4.30 -36.58 18.00
CA LYS A 55 -3.13 -37.06 17.23
C LYS A 55 -1.99 -37.57 18.08
N PHE A 56 -1.78 -37.02 19.27
CA PHE A 56 -0.68 -37.42 20.14
C PHE A 56 -1.08 -38.47 21.19
N HIS A 57 -2.29 -39.03 21.10
CA HIS A 57 -2.77 -40.10 21.98
C HIS A 57 -2.56 -39.77 23.46
N VAL A 58 -2.93 -38.55 23.85
CA VAL A 58 -2.71 -38.04 25.23
C VAL A 58 -3.43 -38.91 26.28
N TRP A 59 -4.44 -39.68 25.87
CA TRP A 59 -5.09 -40.69 26.69
C TRP A 59 -4.73 -42.10 26.23
N GLU A 60 -4.36 -42.97 27.17
CA GLU A 60 -4.07 -44.39 26.90
C GLU A 60 -5.33 -45.19 26.50
N THR A 61 -6.50 -44.75 26.98
CA THR A 61 -7.80 -45.33 26.61
C THR A 61 -8.77 -44.22 26.26
N SER A 62 -9.19 -44.17 25.00
CA SER A 62 -10.21 -43.23 24.55
C SER A 62 -11.55 -43.51 25.24
N PRO A 63 -12.23 -42.48 25.77
CA PRO A 63 -13.59 -42.62 26.27
C PRO A 63 -14.50 -43.21 25.19
N ARG A 64 -15.09 -44.39 25.44
CA ARG A 64 -16.02 -45.00 24.49
C ARG A 64 -17.33 -44.22 24.53
N HIS A 65 -17.78 -43.73 23.38
CA HIS A 65 -19.12 -43.18 23.24
C HIS A 65 -20.12 -44.34 23.26
N PRO A 66 -21.02 -44.45 24.25
CA PRO A 66 -21.98 -45.55 24.35
C PRO A 66 -22.88 -45.68 23.10
N GLU A 67 -23.09 -44.56 22.41
CA GLU A 67 -23.89 -44.43 21.19
C GLU A 67 -23.12 -44.81 19.91
N ALA A 68 -21.81 -45.08 19.99
CA ALA A 68 -20.99 -45.49 18.85
C ALA A 68 -20.84 -47.02 18.72
N GLU A 69 -21.43 -47.79 19.64
CA GLU A 69 -21.44 -49.25 19.61
C GLU A 69 -22.29 -49.77 18.42
N PRO A 70 -21.84 -50.81 17.69
CA PRO A 70 -22.57 -51.36 16.55
C PRO A 70 -23.99 -51.87 16.86
N THR A 71 -24.25 -52.16 18.14
CA THR A 71 -25.54 -52.65 18.65
C THR A 71 -26.50 -51.54 19.09
N SER A 72 -26.05 -50.28 19.06
CA SER A 72 -26.88 -49.13 19.40
C SER A 72 -27.98 -48.90 18.35
N ARG A 73 -29.18 -48.53 18.81
CA ARG A 73 -30.31 -48.24 17.90
C ARG A 73 -30.07 -46.92 17.17
N PRO A 74 -30.46 -46.79 15.89
CA PRO A 74 -30.36 -45.53 15.18
C PRO A 74 -31.21 -44.47 15.89
N HIS A 75 -30.57 -43.37 16.28
CA HIS A 75 -31.25 -42.21 16.85
C HIS A 75 -31.45 -41.17 15.75
N PHE A 76 -32.69 -40.77 15.52
CA PHE A 76 -33.02 -39.72 14.55
C PHE A 76 -32.70 -38.35 15.15
N ASP A 77 -32.18 -37.44 14.32
CA ASP A 77 -31.99 -36.07 14.76
C ASP A 77 -33.34 -35.42 15.06
N ARG A 78 -33.48 -34.75 16.21
CA ARG A 78 -34.78 -34.17 16.61
C ARG A 78 -35.26 -33.06 15.67
N ALA A 79 -34.35 -32.29 15.06
CA ALA A 79 -34.71 -31.16 14.24
C ALA A 79 -35.03 -31.59 12.80
N SER A 80 -34.24 -32.50 12.22
CA SER A 80 -34.46 -32.95 10.84
C SER A 80 -35.32 -34.22 10.72
N GLN A 81 -35.51 -34.97 11.80
CA GLN A 81 -36.13 -36.31 11.80
C GLN A 81 -35.44 -37.29 10.83
N VAL A 82 -34.17 -37.03 10.48
CA VAL A 82 -33.35 -37.86 9.59
C VAL A 82 -32.26 -38.56 10.42
N TRP A 83 -31.95 -39.80 10.04
CA TRP A 83 -30.80 -40.51 10.59
C TRP A 83 -29.52 -40.02 9.91
N LEU A 84 -28.63 -39.39 10.67
CA LEU A 84 -27.38 -38.79 10.18
C LEU A 84 -26.17 -39.74 10.26
N GLY A 85 -26.41 -41.04 10.51
CA GLY A 85 -25.37 -42.05 10.68
C GLY A 85 -24.87 -42.20 12.11
N ALA A 86 -23.72 -42.87 12.28
CA ALA A 86 -23.06 -43.03 13.57
C ALA A 86 -22.68 -41.67 14.20
N PRO A 87 -22.53 -41.55 15.53
CA PRO A 87 -22.32 -40.27 16.21
C PRO A 87 -21.17 -39.42 15.65
N SER A 88 -20.09 -40.06 15.19
CA SER A 88 -18.95 -39.38 14.57
C SER A 88 -19.30 -38.73 13.22
N VAL A 89 -20.12 -39.41 12.41
CA VAL A 89 -20.60 -38.91 11.11
C VAL A 89 -21.66 -37.83 11.33
N ALA A 90 -22.61 -38.08 12.24
CA ALA A 90 -23.65 -37.11 12.58
C ALA A 90 -23.06 -35.81 13.15
N GLY A 91 -22.02 -35.91 13.99
CA GLY A 91 -21.27 -34.76 14.50
C GLY A 91 -20.62 -33.95 13.39
N ARG A 92 -19.85 -34.60 12.50
CA ARG A 92 -19.20 -33.95 11.35
C ARG A 92 -20.21 -33.20 10.47
N THR A 93 -21.32 -33.83 10.13
CA THR A 93 -22.36 -33.22 9.29
C THR A 93 -22.96 -31.97 9.94
N LYS A 94 -23.31 -32.04 11.24
CA LYS A 94 -23.90 -30.90 11.97
C LYS A 94 -22.92 -29.73 12.10
N TYR A 95 -21.68 -30.00 12.50
CA TYR A 95 -20.69 -28.94 12.73
C TYR A 95 -20.20 -28.31 11.43
N SER A 96 -20.01 -29.10 10.37
CA SER A 96 -19.67 -28.56 9.03
C SER A 96 -20.80 -27.69 8.47
N LEU A 97 -22.05 -28.12 8.63
CA LEU A 97 -23.20 -27.33 8.19
C LEU A 97 -23.31 -26.01 8.99
N ALA A 98 -23.16 -26.08 10.32
CA ALA A 98 -23.16 -24.89 11.18
C ALA A 98 -22.02 -23.93 10.82
N PHE A 99 -20.82 -24.45 10.50
CA PHE A 99 -19.70 -23.64 10.04
C PHE A 99 -20.02 -22.94 8.71
N LEU A 100 -20.53 -23.67 7.71
CA LEU A 100 -20.87 -23.10 6.41
C LEU A 100 -21.93 -21.99 6.52
N PHE A 101 -22.98 -22.22 7.31
CA PHE A 101 -23.99 -21.18 7.56
C PHE A 101 -23.40 -19.97 8.28
N SER A 102 -22.59 -20.20 9.32
CA SER A 102 -21.95 -19.11 10.06
C SER A 102 -21.01 -18.31 9.18
N PHE A 103 -20.23 -18.97 8.32
CA PHE A 103 -19.33 -18.34 7.37
C PHE A 103 -20.10 -17.53 6.33
N ALA A 104 -21.17 -18.10 5.75
CA ALA A 104 -22.02 -17.40 4.78
C ALA A 104 -22.67 -16.15 5.38
N VAL A 105 -23.22 -16.25 6.61
CA VAL A 105 -23.79 -15.12 7.34
C VAL A 105 -22.73 -14.08 7.66
N ALA A 106 -21.54 -14.50 8.12
CA ALA A 106 -20.44 -13.59 8.39
C ALA A 106 -20.04 -12.80 7.13
N VAL A 107 -19.81 -13.49 6.01
CA VAL A 107 -19.48 -12.86 4.72
C VAL A 107 -20.60 -11.92 4.25
N ALA A 108 -21.87 -12.29 4.42
CA ALA A 108 -23.00 -11.46 4.04
C ALA A 108 -23.13 -10.16 4.86
N ILE A 109 -22.60 -10.13 6.09
CA ILE A 109 -22.65 -8.97 6.98
C ILE A 109 -21.42 -8.05 6.79
N ILE A 110 -20.34 -8.52 6.13
CA ILE A 110 -19.19 -7.68 5.83
C ILE A 110 -19.63 -6.56 4.86
N PRO A 111 -19.50 -5.27 5.23
CA PRO A 111 -19.84 -4.18 4.34
C PRO A 111 -18.98 -4.26 3.07
N GLY A 112 -19.60 -4.26 1.89
CA GLY A 112 -18.88 -4.36 0.61
C GLY A 112 -17.83 -3.25 0.39
N ASN A 113 -17.96 -2.12 1.09
CA ASN A 113 -17.01 -1.02 1.08
C ASN A 113 -15.71 -1.32 1.86
N ASP A 114 -15.70 -2.33 2.72
CA ASP A 114 -14.54 -2.72 3.55
C ASP A 114 -13.80 -3.94 2.98
N ILE A 115 -14.39 -4.64 2.01
CA ILE A 115 -13.76 -5.79 1.32
C ILE A 115 -12.71 -5.31 0.31
N ASN A 116 -12.91 -4.11 -0.24
CA ASN A 116 -11.95 -3.47 -1.13
C ASN A 116 -11.06 -2.53 -0.33
N SER A 117 -9.75 -2.75 -0.38
CA SER A 117 -8.80 -1.72 0.04
C SER A 117 -9.16 -0.42 -0.70
N LYS A 118 -9.25 0.70 0.01
CA LYS A 118 -9.51 2.04 -0.58
C LYS A 118 -8.39 2.50 -1.53
N GLY A 119 -7.45 1.61 -1.86
CA GLY A 119 -6.22 1.90 -2.57
C GLY A 119 -5.26 2.68 -1.69
N ALA A 120 -4.09 2.99 -2.25
CA ALA A 120 -3.27 4.03 -1.67
C ALA A 120 -4.07 5.35 -1.64
N VAL A 121 -3.86 6.18 -0.62
CA VAL A 121 -4.45 7.52 -0.61
C VAL A 121 -3.78 8.33 -1.72
N SER A 122 -4.59 9.02 -2.53
CA SER A 122 -4.06 9.92 -3.56
C SER A 122 -3.52 11.19 -2.88
N VAL A 123 -2.20 11.32 -2.85
CA VAL A 123 -1.50 12.46 -2.24
C VAL A 123 -0.92 13.31 -3.37
N PRO A 124 -1.47 14.51 -3.64
CA PRO A 124 -0.98 15.38 -4.71
C PRO A 124 0.40 15.94 -4.36
N THR A 125 1.20 16.23 -5.38
CA THR A 125 2.55 16.80 -5.22
C THR A 125 2.60 18.28 -5.59
N MET A 126 3.54 18.98 -4.97
CA MET A 126 3.76 20.42 -5.14
C MET A 126 5.17 20.72 -5.63
N ALA A 127 5.35 21.95 -6.12
CA ALA A 127 6.65 22.45 -6.52
C ALA A 127 7.64 22.48 -5.35
N ALA A 128 8.90 22.12 -5.64
CA ALA A 128 10.02 22.38 -4.75
C ALA A 128 10.18 23.89 -4.52
N ARG A 129 10.71 24.27 -3.35
CA ARG A 129 10.89 25.68 -2.95
C ARG A 129 12.36 26.01 -2.79
N GLY A 130 12.79 27.17 -3.29
CA GLY A 130 14.18 27.63 -3.16
C GLY A 130 14.74 28.14 -4.48
N GLY A 131 16.06 28.32 -4.53
CA GLY A 131 16.83 28.72 -5.71
C GLY A 131 17.99 27.75 -5.91
N ASP A 132 19.20 28.17 -5.53
CA ASP A 132 20.43 27.36 -5.63
C ASP A 132 20.34 26.03 -4.88
N THR A 133 19.62 26.02 -3.75
CA THR A 133 19.18 24.80 -3.07
C THR A 133 17.65 24.75 -3.09
N LEU A 134 17.12 23.66 -3.61
CA LEU A 134 15.69 23.38 -3.68
C LEU A 134 15.32 22.44 -2.55
N TYR A 135 14.32 22.81 -1.76
CA TYR A 135 13.69 21.89 -0.82
C TYR A 135 12.57 21.13 -1.51
N ILE A 136 12.83 19.83 -1.71
CA ILE A 136 11.91 18.89 -2.34
C ILE A 136 11.06 18.26 -1.24
N ASP A 137 9.84 18.76 -1.12
CA ASP A 137 8.82 18.32 -0.17
C ASP A 137 7.48 18.37 -0.92
N GLY A 138 7.21 17.27 -1.63
CA GLY A 138 6.13 17.18 -2.62
C GLY A 138 4.76 17.20 -1.95
N ASN A 139 4.60 16.51 -0.83
CA ASN A 139 3.33 16.38 -0.09
C ASN A 139 3.19 17.38 1.07
N ARG A 140 4.20 18.22 1.34
CA ARG A 140 4.20 19.24 2.40
C ARG A 140 4.07 18.65 3.80
N ASP A 141 4.63 17.48 4.04
CA ASP A 141 4.66 16.85 5.36
C ASP A 141 5.91 17.22 6.17
N LEU A 142 6.72 18.16 5.66
CA LEU A 142 7.98 18.62 6.24
C LEU A 142 9.09 17.56 6.26
N TYR A 143 8.90 16.41 5.60
CA TYR A 143 9.91 15.38 5.43
C TYR A 143 10.46 15.41 3.99
N GLY A 144 11.28 16.43 3.70
CA GLY A 144 11.82 16.69 2.37
C GLY A 144 13.33 16.47 2.24
N VAL A 145 13.84 16.70 1.03
CA VAL A 145 15.28 16.65 0.70
C VAL A 145 15.77 18.04 0.30
N ALA A 146 16.92 18.44 0.86
CA ALA A 146 17.63 19.65 0.46
C ALA A 146 18.51 19.36 -0.77
N PHE A 147 17.97 19.58 -1.96
CA PHE A 147 18.66 19.34 -3.21
C PHE A 147 19.49 20.55 -3.63
N LYS A 148 20.82 20.42 -3.56
CA LYS A 148 21.79 21.46 -3.96
C LYS A 148 21.82 21.59 -5.49
N HIS A 149 20.82 22.24 -6.06
CA HIS A 149 20.58 22.35 -7.50
C HIS A 149 21.74 23.02 -8.24
N GLU A 150 22.25 24.14 -7.76
CA GLU A 150 23.37 24.85 -8.38
C GLU A 150 24.65 23.99 -8.42
N MET A 151 24.91 23.23 -7.35
CA MET A 151 26.03 22.28 -7.33
C MET A 151 25.88 21.21 -8.43
N HIS A 152 24.67 20.69 -8.63
CA HIS A 152 24.43 19.70 -9.68
C HIS A 152 24.62 20.29 -11.07
N ILE A 153 24.21 21.54 -11.28
CA ILE A 153 24.48 22.27 -12.52
C ILE A 153 25.98 22.40 -12.74
N SER A 154 26.73 22.87 -11.73
CA SER A 154 28.16 23.11 -11.85
C SER A 154 28.97 21.84 -12.08
N GLN A 155 28.60 20.74 -11.43
CA GLN A 155 29.33 19.47 -11.51
C GLN A 155 29.01 18.63 -12.76
N ASN A 156 27.91 18.89 -13.44
CA ASN A 156 27.46 18.10 -14.60
C ASN A 156 27.51 18.86 -15.93
N GLY A 157 28.43 19.80 -16.08
CA GLY A 157 28.65 20.49 -17.36
C GLY A 157 27.74 21.69 -17.60
N GLN A 158 27.34 22.39 -16.53
CA GLN A 158 26.62 23.67 -16.58
C GLN A 158 25.30 23.52 -17.36
N LYS A 159 25.14 24.24 -18.49
CA LYS A 159 23.91 24.23 -19.30
C LYS A 159 23.57 22.85 -19.89
N GLN A 160 24.55 21.97 -20.09
CA GLN A 160 24.30 20.62 -20.60
C GLN A 160 23.69 19.70 -19.55
N SER A 161 23.83 20.03 -18.26
CA SER A 161 23.29 19.22 -17.17
C SER A 161 21.76 19.19 -17.13
N CYS A 162 21.10 20.22 -17.68
CA CYS A 162 19.65 20.35 -17.59
C CYS A 162 18.91 19.15 -18.18
N ALA A 163 19.39 18.61 -19.30
CA ALA A 163 18.78 17.46 -19.99
C ALA A 163 19.02 16.12 -19.27
N LEU A 164 19.92 16.08 -18.27
CA LEU A 164 20.13 14.90 -17.43
C LEU A 164 18.96 14.68 -16.47
N CYS A 165 18.27 15.76 -16.07
CA CYS A 165 17.18 15.72 -15.09
C CYS A 165 15.84 16.16 -15.68
N HIS A 166 15.79 17.31 -16.35
CA HIS A 166 14.58 17.82 -16.99
C HIS A 166 14.39 17.15 -18.35
N HIS A 167 13.98 15.89 -18.31
CA HIS A 167 13.86 15.06 -19.52
C HIS A 167 12.64 15.40 -20.38
N MET A 168 11.69 16.18 -19.85
CA MET A 168 10.46 16.55 -20.53
C MET A 168 9.98 17.91 -20.00
N ASN A 169 9.54 18.78 -20.91
CA ASN A 169 8.95 20.08 -20.59
C ASN A 169 7.46 20.09 -20.93
N ILE A 170 6.70 20.91 -20.22
CA ILE A 170 5.39 21.33 -20.70
C ILE A 170 5.60 22.23 -21.93
N PRO A 171 4.69 22.23 -22.92
CA PRO A 171 4.79 23.12 -24.06
C PRO A 171 5.03 24.57 -23.65
N MET A 172 5.93 25.26 -24.35
CA MET A 172 6.34 26.66 -24.07
C MET A 172 7.06 26.88 -22.73
N ASP A 173 7.45 25.81 -22.04
CA ASP A 173 8.22 25.86 -20.80
C ASP A 173 9.64 25.32 -21.02
N LYS A 174 10.56 25.63 -20.10
CA LYS A 174 11.90 25.06 -20.06
C LYS A 174 12.21 24.65 -18.65
N GLN A 175 12.81 23.46 -18.51
CA GLN A 175 13.19 22.90 -17.22
C GLN A 175 11.96 22.76 -16.30
N SER A 176 10.86 22.22 -16.85
CA SER A 176 9.64 22.02 -16.10
C SER A 176 9.88 21.16 -14.86
N GLY A 177 9.26 21.54 -13.74
CA GLY A 177 9.39 20.80 -12.49
C GLY A 177 8.66 19.46 -12.54
N CYS A 178 9.25 18.43 -11.90
CA CYS A 178 8.76 17.05 -11.91
C CYS A 178 7.29 16.92 -11.49
N TYR A 179 6.86 17.73 -10.51
CA TYR A 179 5.50 17.69 -9.93
C TYR A 179 4.40 17.96 -10.95
N ARG A 180 4.73 18.60 -12.08
CA ARG A 180 3.74 18.92 -13.11
C ARG A 180 3.24 17.69 -13.85
N CYS A 181 4.10 16.68 -14.03
CA CYS A 181 3.77 15.43 -14.70
C CYS A 181 3.61 14.29 -13.70
N HIS A 182 4.47 14.24 -12.67
CA HIS A 182 4.43 13.28 -11.57
C HIS A 182 3.58 13.82 -10.41
N LYS A 183 2.27 13.93 -10.66
CA LYS A 183 1.33 14.71 -9.84
C LYS A 183 0.99 14.05 -8.51
N LEU A 184 1.27 12.76 -8.36
CA LEU A 184 0.89 11.96 -7.19
C LEU A 184 2.12 11.37 -6.52
N MET A 185 2.16 11.45 -5.19
CA MET A 185 3.35 11.12 -4.40
C MET A 185 3.71 9.63 -4.50
N TYR A 186 2.69 8.76 -4.41
CA TYR A 186 2.84 7.30 -4.31
C TYR A 186 2.06 6.51 -5.36
N GLN A 187 1.48 7.18 -6.36
CA GLN A 187 0.69 6.56 -7.42
C GLN A 187 1.14 7.08 -8.78
N GLU A 188 0.91 6.28 -9.80
CA GLU A 188 1.05 6.74 -11.17
C GLU A 188 0.06 7.87 -11.47
N SER A 189 0.45 8.80 -12.33
CA SER A 189 -0.39 9.91 -12.75
C SER A 189 -0.46 10.04 -14.27
N ASP A 190 -1.60 10.50 -14.77
CA ASP A 190 -1.78 10.84 -16.17
C ASP A 190 -0.94 12.08 -16.53
N ALA A 191 0.22 11.83 -17.14
CA ALA A 191 1.18 12.83 -17.56
C ALA A 191 0.68 13.56 -18.82
N PHE A 192 -0.03 12.84 -19.70
CA PHE A 192 -0.69 13.44 -20.85
C PHE A 192 -1.82 14.38 -20.41
N GLY A 193 -2.58 14.01 -19.37
CA GLY A 193 -3.75 14.78 -18.96
C GLY A 193 -4.86 14.67 -20.01
N HIS A 194 -5.32 13.45 -20.25
CA HIS A 194 -6.32 13.11 -21.26
C HIS A 194 -7.55 14.00 -21.16
N GLN A 195 -8.08 14.19 -19.95
CA GLN A 195 -9.25 15.03 -19.70
C GLN A 195 -9.03 16.49 -20.11
N TRP A 196 -7.82 17.03 -19.92
CA TRP A 196 -7.50 18.39 -20.35
C TRP A 196 -7.42 18.48 -21.87
N HIS A 197 -6.75 17.52 -22.53
CA HIS A 197 -6.63 17.51 -23.99
C HIS A 197 -7.97 17.35 -24.69
N SER A 198 -8.86 16.50 -24.17
CA SER A 198 -10.18 16.24 -24.78
C SER A 198 -11.26 17.26 -24.39
N SER A 199 -11.00 18.13 -23.42
CA SER A 199 -12.00 19.08 -22.91
C SER A 199 -12.13 20.31 -23.82
N PRO A 200 -13.35 20.82 -24.06
CA PRO A 200 -13.56 22.08 -24.79
C PRO A 200 -12.91 23.30 -24.13
N ARG A 201 -12.64 23.24 -22.81
CA ARG A 201 -11.97 24.31 -22.05
C ARG A 201 -10.45 24.10 -21.92
N GLY A 202 -9.93 23.00 -22.47
CA GLY A 202 -8.51 22.67 -22.47
C GLY A 202 -7.96 22.64 -23.89
N GLY A 203 -7.40 21.49 -24.29
CA GLY A 203 -6.83 21.31 -25.62
C GLY A 203 -7.85 21.25 -26.76
N ASN A 204 -9.13 20.97 -26.45
CA ASN A 204 -10.23 20.82 -27.41
C ASN A 204 -9.87 19.89 -28.60
N ILE A 205 -9.13 18.82 -28.32
CA ILE A 205 -8.70 17.85 -29.32
C ILE A 205 -9.79 16.79 -29.49
N ALA A 206 -10.27 16.61 -30.72
CA ALA A 206 -11.24 15.58 -31.02
C ALA A 206 -10.61 14.18 -30.91
N CYS A 207 -11.40 13.19 -30.46
CA CYS A 207 -10.89 11.83 -30.21
C CYS A 207 -10.18 11.23 -31.44
N VAL A 208 -10.74 11.46 -32.64
CA VAL A 208 -10.19 10.96 -33.92
C VAL A 208 -8.85 11.60 -34.32
N GLN A 209 -8.52 12.76 -33.74
CA GLN A 209 -7.24 13.40 -33.98
C GLN A 209 -6.11 12.69 -33.24
N CYS A 210 -6.41 12.00 -32.13
CA CYS A 210 -5.45 11.27 -31.31
C CYS A 210 -5.51 9.75 -31.51
N HIS A 211 -6.72 9.19 -31.68
CA HIS A 211 -6.96 7.76 -31.91
C HIS A 211 -7.41 7.52 -33.34
N GLU A 212 -6.70 6.66 -34.06
CA GLU A 212 -7.04 6.28 -35.43
C GLU A 212 -8.37 5.50 -35.50
N GLU A 213 -9.11 5.69 -36.59
CA GLU A 213 -10.35 4.95 -36.82
C GLU A 213 -10.07 3.45 -37.03
N GLY A 214 -10.94 2.59 -36.49
CA GLY A 214 -10.79 1.14 -36.60
C GLY A 214 -9.79 0.50 -35.63
N GLN A 215 -9.10 1.29 -34.80
CA GLN A 215 -8.26 0.78 -33.71
C GLN A 215 -8.95 0.91 -32.35
N GLU A 216 -8.60 0.02 -31.42
CA GLU A 216 -9.01 0.17 -30.03
C GLU A 216 -8.41 1.46 -29.45
N ARG A 217 -9.20 2.27 -28.76
CA ARG A 217 -8.77 3.57 -28.22
C ARG A 217 -8.01 3.37 -26.91
N THR A 218 -6.74 3.00 -27.03
CA THR A 218 -5.85 2.77 -25.89
C THR A 218 -4.71 3.79 -25.88
N ALA A 219 -4.00 3.89 -24.76
CA ALA A 219 -2.80 4.73 -24.68
C ALA A 219 -1.69 4.23 -25.62
N ALA A 220 -1.67 2.94 -25.97
CA ALA A 220 -0.66 2.34 -26.84
C ALA A 220 -0.91 2.63 -28.33
N SER A 221 -2.16 2.72 -28.75
CA SER A 221 -2.56 3.06 -30.12
C SER A 221 -2.72 4.57 -30.36
N ALA A 222 -2.74 5.37 -29.29
CA ALA A 222 -2.77 6.83 -29.40
C ALA A 222 -1.50 7.38 -30.06
N LYS A 223 -1.65 8.48 -30.82
CA LYS A 223 -0.49 9.19 -31.37
C LYS A 223 0.46 9.66 -30.26
N LYS A 224 1.75 9.55 -30.54
CA LYS A 224 2.83 10.02 -29.65
C LYS A 224 2.79 11.54 -29.50
N CYS A 225 3.28 12.03 -28.36
CA CYS A 225 3.25 13.45 -28.00
C CYS A 225 4.03 14.33 -28.99
N ASP A 226 5.11 13.80 -29.56
CA ASP A 226 5.97 14.49 -30.54
C ASP A 226 5.29 14.81 -31.88
N ARG A 227 4.15 14.17 -32.18
CA ARG A 227 3.32 14.51 -33.35
C ARG A 227 2.72 15.91 -33.25
N CYS A 228 2.52 16.42 -32.04
CA CYS A 228 1.98 17.76 -31.79
C CYS A 228 2.99 18.67 -31.07
N HIS A 229 3.83 18.13 -30.19
CA HIS A 229 4.78 18.89 -29.38
C HIS A 229 6.23 18.63 -29.83
N ARG A 230 6.80 19.55 -30.60
CA ARG A 230 8.14 19.39 -31.21
C ARG A 230 9.30 19.69 -30.27
N ASP A 231 9.03 20.36 -29.16
CA ASP A 231 10.00 20.88 -28.19
C ASP A 231 9.86 20.24 -26.80
N LEU A 232 9.14 19.12 -26.73
CA LEU A 232 8.77 18.44 -25.49
C LEU A 232 9.97 17.80 -24.78
N LEU A 233 10.89 17.21 -25.54
CA LEU A 233 12.09 16.58 -25.02
C LEU A 233 13.30 17.45 -25.33
N PRO A 234 14.07 17.87 -24.30
CA PRO A 234 15.35 18.52 -24.53
C PRO A 234 16.30 17.62 -25.33
N GLU A 235 17.13 18.25 -26.15
CA GLU A 235 18.20 17.55 -26.85
C GLU A 235 19.15 16.91 -25.83
N GLY A 236 19.49 15.63 -26.05
CA GLY A 236 20.33 14.87 -25.12
C GLY A 236 19.61 14.43 -23.83
N ALA A 237 18.28 14.48 -23.76
CA ALA A 237 17.52 13.99 -22.61
C ALA A 237 17.92 12.56 -22.23
N ARG A 238 18.37 12.37 -20.99
CA ARG A 238 18.84 11.07 -20.48
C ARG A 238 17.69 10.06 -20.37
N ILE A 239 16.51 10.53 -20.00
CA ILE A 239 15.30 9.71 -19.85
C ILE A 239 14.41 9.91 -21.07
N LYS A 240 13.95 8.82 -21.67
CA LYS A 240 12.94 8.83 -22.74
C LYS A 240 11.59 8.38 -22.18
N TYR A 241 10.50 8.93 -22.71
CA TYR A 241 9.16 8.47 -22.34
C TYR A 241 8.70 7.38 -23.32
N GLU A 242 8.08 6.34 -22.78
CA GLU A 242 7.47 5.26 -23.58
C GLU A 242 5.95 5.21 -23.40
N ARG A 243 5.44 5.84 -22.34
CA ARG A 243 4.04 5.77 -21.92
C ARG A 243 3.52 7.17 -21.59
N ASN A 244 2.20 7.33 -21.70
CA ASN A 244 1.49 8.56 -21.33
C ASN A 244 1.22 8.66 -19.82
N ILE A 245 1.69 7.67 -19.06
CA ILE A 245 1.57 7.58 -17.61
C ILE A 245 2.94 7.88 -17.00
N ALA A 246 2.95 8.82 -16.07
CA ALA A 246 4.10 9.10 -15.23
C ALA A 246 4.09 8.14 -14.03
N PRO A 247 5.23 7.53 -13.66
CA PRO A 247 5.36 6.86 -12.37
C PRO A 247 5.12 7.86 -11.22
N SER A 248 4.95 7.33 -10.01
CA SER A 248 4.82 8.18 -8.82
C SER A 248 5.98 9.14 -8.67
N TYR A 249 5.74 10.27 -7.99
CA TYR A 249 6.77 11.28 -7.77
C TYR A 249 7.98 10.73 -7.02
N VAL A 250 7.74 9.90 -6.00
CA VAL A 250 8.80 9.21 -5.26
C VAL A 250 9.59 8.29 -6.18
N ASP A 251 8.91 7.51 -7.01
CA ASP A 251 9.59 6.55 -7.90
C ASP A 251 10.40 7.26 -8.99
N ALA A 252 9.85 8.33 -9.55
CA ALA A 252 10.52 9.14 -10.57
C ALA A 252 11.81 9.74 -10.02
N MET A 253 11.75 10.33 -8.82
CA MET A 253 12.91 10.92 -8.16
C MET A 253 13.94 9.87 -7.77
N HIS A 254 13.51 8.79 -7.09
CA HIS A 254 14.46 7.76 -6.67
C HIS A 254 15.12 7.07 -7.86
N ARG A 255 14.39 6.75 -8.93
CA ARG A 255 15.00 6.17 -10.14
C ARG A 255 16.05 7.13 -10.72
N LEU A 256 15.69 8.39 -10.97
CA LEU A 256 16.63 9.35 -11.56
C LEU A 256 17.86 9.59 -10.68
N CYS A 257 17.66 9.92 -9.41
CA CYS A 257 18.73 10.35 -8.51
C CYS A 257 19.60 9.17 -8.07
N VAL A 258 18.99 8.07 -7.63
CA VAL A 258 19.72 6.91 -7.10
C VAL A 258 20.48 6.20 -8.21
N ASP A 259 19.91 6.03 -9.41
CA ASP A 259 20.61 5.36 -10.50
C ASP A 259 21.82 6.18 -10.97
N CYS A 260 21.67 7.50 -11.11
CA CYS A 260 22.79 8.39 -11.43
C CYS A 260 23.87 8.34 -10.33
N HIS A 261 23.47 8.38 -9.05
CA HIS A 261 24.41 8.31 -7.94
C HIS A 261 25.13 6.97 -7.83
N LYS A 262 24.47 5.85 -8.17
CA LYS A 262 25.10 4.52 -8.25
C LYS A 262 26.18 4.51 -9.33
N GLU A 263 25.87 5.00 -10.53
CA GLU A 263 26.86 5.12 -11.60
C GLU A 263 28.06 5.98 -11.18
N LYS A 264 27.79 7.12 -10.54
CA LYS A 264 28.85 8.01 -10.08
C LYS A 264 29.69 7.39 -8.96
N ALA A 265 29.08 6.66 -8.03
CA ALA A 265 29.76 5.95 -6.95
C ALA A 265 30.78 4.92 -7.47
N LEU A 266 30.55 4.34 -8.66
CA LEU A 266 31.51 3.42 -9.30
C LEU A 266 32.69 4.12 -9.96
N THR A 267 32.55 5.42 -10.27
CA THR A 267 33.54 6.18 -11.07
C THR A 267 34.31 7.21 -10.26
N LEU A 268 33.78 7.63 -9.11
CA LEU A 268 34.35 8.66 -8.27
C LEU A 268 34.98 8.03 -7.02
N GLU A 269 36.28 8.22 -6.86
CA GLU A 269 37.03 7.75 -5.69
C GLU A 269 36.51 8.43 -4.40
N GLY A 270 36.28 7.65 -3.34
CA GLY A 270 35.81 8.16 -2.04
C GLY A 270 34.34 8.60 -2.02
N LYS A 271 33.54 8.17 -3.01
CA LYS A 271 32.10 8.46 -3.14
C LYS A 271 31.26 7.19 -3.28
N GLU A 272 31.73 6.07 -2.75
CA GLU A 272 31.08 4.75 -2.80
C GLU A 272 29.67 4.79 -2.19
N ASP A 273 29.47 5.66 -1.20
CA ASP A 273 28.22 5.83 -0.47
C ASP A 273 27.23 6.83 -1.09
N LEU A 274 27.53 7.40 -2.27
CA LEU A 274 26.75 8.49 -2.87
C LEU A 274 25.26 8.15 -3.09
N ALA A 275 24.94 6.87 -3.31
CA ALA A 275 23.59 6.38 -3.53
C ALA A 275 22.82 6.01 -2.24
N ARG A 276 23.44 6.12 -1.06
CA ARG A 276 22.79 5.79 0.22
C ARG A 276 21.72 6.82 0.59
N CYS A 277 20.64 6.36 1.21
CA CYS A 277 19.48 7.19 1.59
C CYS A 277 19.89 8.44 2.39
N ALA A 278 20.82 8.28 3.34
CA ALA A 278 21.31 9.35 4.21
C ALA A 278 22.08 10.46 3.48
N ARG A 279 22.52 10.25 2.23
CA ARG A 279 23.15 11.30 1.42
C ARG A 279 22.15 12.33 0.90
N CYS A 280 20.87 11.96 0.82
CA CYS A 280 19.79 12.85 0.38
C CYS A 280 18.87 13.22 1.55
N HIS A 281 18.54 12.26 2.40
CA HIS A 281 17.67 12.45 3.56
C HIS A 281 18.50 12.72 4.81
N GLU A 282 18.92 13.98 4.97
CA GLU A 282 19.50 14.47 6.22
C GLU A 282 18.38 14.72 7.25
N THR A 283 18.64 14.45 8.53
CA THR A 283 17.63 14.47 9.61
C THR A 283 17.18 15.86 10.03
N VAL A 284 17.78 16.92 9.49
CA VAL A 284 17.52 18.30 9.90
C VAL A 284 17.12 19.11 8.67
N PRO A 285 15.94 19.78 8.68
CA PRO A 285 15.59 20.75 7.65
C PRO A 285 16.71 21.80 7.52
N PRO A 286 16.97 22.35 6.33
CA PRO A 286 17.97 23.39 6.14
C PRO A 286 17.77 24.55 7.12
N GLU A 287 18.87 25.11 7.64
CA GLU A 287 18.89 26.16 8.67
C GLU A 287 18.09 27.42 8.29
N TYR A 288 17.89 27.67 6.99
CA TYR A 288 17.07 28.77 6.46
C TYR A 288 15.55 28.53 6.55
N MET A 289 15.10 27.30 6.77
CA MET A 289 13.73 27.00 7.16
C MET A 289 13.63 27.21 8.67
N SER A 290 13.33 28.46 9.05
CA SER A 290 13.20 28.94 10.44
C SER A 290 12.56 27.90 11.38
N PRO A 291 13.02 27.82 12.66
CA PRO A 291 12.36 27.03 13.70
C PRO A 291 10.91 27.46 14.00
N GLU A 292 10.44 28.56 13.39
CA GLU A 292 9.07 29.08 13.48
C GLU A 292 8.14 28.53 12.39
N ALA A 293 8.61 27.63 11.51
CA ALA A 293 7.71 26.86 10.66
C ALA A 293 6.65 26.26 11.58
N PRO A 294 5.36 26.67 11.47
CA PRO A 294 4.35 26.21 12.39
C PRO A 294 4.47 24.71 12.42
N VAL A 295 4.47 24.15 13.63
CA VAL A 295 4.17 22.75 13.85
C VAL A 295 2.79 22.55 13.24
N PHE A 296 2.74 22.36 11.92
CA PHE A 296 1.61 21.85 11.19
C PHE A 296 1.54 20.41 11.64
N GLY A 297 0.99 20.26 12.84
CA GLY A 297 0.60 19.01 13.44
C GLY A 297 -0.46 18.42 12.55
N ASN A 298 -0.01 17.71 11.52
CA ASN A 298 -0.70 16.56 11.00
C ASN A 298 0.33 15.45 11.00
N LYS A 299 0.05 14.47 11.86
CA LYS A 299 0.80 13.23 12.08
C LYS A 299 1.33 12.72 10.73
N PRO A 300 2.58 12.24 10.63
CA PRO A 300 3.07 11.62 9.40
C PRO A 300 2.14 10.46 9.05
N TYR A 301 1.25 10.65 8.08
CA TYR A 301 0.21 9.67 7.80
C TYR A 301 0.78 8.43 7.09
N PHE A 302 2.02 8.47 6.61
CA PHE A 302 2.65 7.34 5.93
C PHE A 302 4.12 7.25 6.34
N ASN A 303 4.36 6.51 7.42
CA ASN A 303 5.70 6.12 7.83
C ASN A 303 6.36 5.28 6.71
N ARG A 304 7.55 5.74 6.30
CA ARG A 304 8.63 5.04 5.56
C ARG A 304 8.58 5.17 4.04
N VAL A 305 9.67 5.71 3.51
CA VAL A 305 10.05 5.67 2.09
C VAL A 305 9.96 4.22 1.60
N MET A 306 9.01 3.95 0.71
CA MET A 306 8.94 2.70 -0.05
C MET A 306 9.79 2.90 -1.31
N MET A 307 10.87 2.13 -1.44
CA MET A 307 11.63 2.10 -2.69
C MET A 307 10.81 1.34 -3.75
N PRO A 308 10.67 1.86 -4.99
CA PRO A 308 10.10 1.08 -6.07
C PRO A 308 10.97 -0.16 -6.34
N GLY A 309 10.37 -1.35 -6.27
CA GLY A 309 11.01 -2.58 -6.73
C GLY A 309 11.90 -3.32 -5.73
N ALA A 310 11.63 -3.26 -4.42
CA ALA A 310 12.34 -4.08 -3.42
C ALA A 310 12.28 -5.61 -3.66
N GLU A 311 11.46 -6.10 -4.59
CA GLU A 311 11.46 -7.50 -5.03
C GLU A 311 12.75 -7.90 -5.77
N SER A 312 13.47 -6.96 -6.39
CA SER A 312 14.75 -7.24 -7.07
C SER A 312 15.98 -7.10 -6.18
N LEU A 313 15.84 -6.55 -4.96
CA LEU A 313 16.94 -6.36 -4.00
C LEU A 313 16.99 -7.44 -2.91
N LEU A 314 16.01 -8.34 -2.85
CA LEU A 314 15.99 -9.50 -1.95
C LEU A 314 16.55 -10.79 -2.60
N LYS A 315 17.27 -10.66 -3.72
CA LYS A 315 17.93 -11.79 -4.42
C LYS A 315 19.43 -11.59 -4.62
N ALA A 316 20.08 -10.88 -3.70
CA ALA A 316 21.53 -10.86 -3.62
C ALA A 316 21.91 -11.09 -2.16
N ASP A 317 21.87 -12.35 -1.77
CA ASP A 317 22.71 -13.01 -0.76
C ASP A 317 22.20 -14.45 -0.63
N ASP A 318 22.63 -15.28 -1.57
CA ASP A 318 22.89 -16.73 -1.45
C ASP A 318 24.11 -17.06 -2.33
#